data_AF-A0A8J6N9A5-F1
#
_entry.id   AF-A0A8J6N9A5-F1
#
_cell.length_a   1.000
_cell.length_b   1.000
_cell.length_c   1.000
_cell.angle_alpha   90.00
_cell.angle_beta   90.00
_cell.angle_gamma   90.00
#
_symmetry.space_group_name_H-M   'P 1'
#
loop_
_entity.id
_entity.type
_entity.pdbx_description
1 polymer ?
#
loop_
_entity_poly.entity_id
_entity_poly.type
_entity_poly.pdbx_seq_one_letter_code
_entity_poly.pdbx_strand_id
1 'polypeptide(L)'
;IFPHHENELAQSEGASGTTFVNSWIHHGFVTIRDEKMSKSLGNFLTIRDILAHYHPEVLRFFIFSTHYRNPLDFSETAMQDAMAGLDRLYQCVAAIDELDGTVSGEGAMLMSAKDQKKIESMEVRFQQAMDNDFNTAQAQGLFFDLSKILNKVLRQLPEQPATGDLELLRTGRDLLQRLAGIMGLLQEDASHYLAAKKAAMLEELSISEDEINELIDQRRLAREAKDWAGSDAIRDKLLEARVELEDGADGTCWRVKRT
;
A
#
# COMPACT_ATOMS: atom_id res chain seq x y z
N ILE A 1 -31.02 -2.55 -8.03
CA ILE A 1 -31.59 -1.71 -9.10
C ILE A 1 -33.10 -1.63 -8.88
N PHE A 2 -33.83 -2.71 -9.11
CA PHE A 2 -35.23 -2.84 -8.70
C PHE A 2 -35.38 -2.99 -7.16
N PRO A 3 -36.45 -2.48 -6.53
CA PRO A 3 -37.51 -1.63 -7.09
C PRO A 3 -37.20 -0.13 -7.03
N HIS A 4 -36.21 0.28 -6.24
CA HIS A 4 -36.04 1.66 -5.83
C HIS A 4 -35.83 2.65 -6.99
N HIS A 5 -34.86 2.38 -7.89
CA HIS A 5 -34.53 3.33 -8.96
C HIS A 5 -35.60 3.37 -10.06
N GLU A 6 -36.30 2.25 -10.29
CA GLU A 6 -37.44 2.21 -11.23
C GLU A 6 -38.62 3.02 -10.71
N ASN A 7 -38.88 2.96 -9.40
CA ASN A 7 -39.89 3.81 -8.78
C ASN A 7 -39.53 5.29 -8.86
N GLU A 8 -38.25 5.64 -8.66
CA GLU A 8 -37.78 7.02 -8.83
C GLU A 8 -37.96 7.53 -10.26
N LEU A 9 -37.64 6.70 -11.26
CA LEU A 9 -37.84 7.02 -12.66
C LEU A 9 -39.33 7.25 -12.96
N ALA A 10 -40.19 6.32 -12.54
CA ALA A 10 -41.64 6.41 -12.77
C ALA A 10 -42.26 7.65 -12.09
N GLN A 11 -41.81 8.01 -10.89
CA GLN A 11 -42.28 9.19 -10.17
C GLN A 11 -41.82 10.49 -10.86
N SER A 12 -40.53 10.62 -11.16
CA SER A 12 -39.95 11.82 -11.76
C SER A 12 -40.45 12.08 -13.17
N GLU A 13 -40.43 11.06 -14.03
CA GLU A 13 -40.88 11.21 -15.43
C GLU A 13 -42.40 11.28 -15.54
N GLY A 14 -43.13 10.52 -14.71
CA GLY A 14 -44.59 10.59 -14.67
C GLY A 14 -45.12 11.96 -14.23
N ALA A 15 -44.42 12.64 -13.32
CA ALA A 15 -44.80 13.98 -12.87
C ALA A 15 -44.34 15.11 -13.81
N SER A 16 -43.16 14.98 -14.43
CA SER A 16 -42.57 16.04 -15.26
C SER A 16 -42.86 15.93 -16.75
N GLY A 17 -43.13 14.72 -17.26
CA GLY A 17 -43.24 14.44 -18.69
C GLY A 17 -41.91 14.55 -19.45
N THR A 18 -40.77 14.62 -18.75
CA THR A 18 -39.44 14.78 -19.34
C THR A 18 -38.49 13.70 -18.83
N THR A 19 -37.41 13.43 -19.58
CA THR A 19 -36.36 12.47 -19.18
C THR A 19 -35.70 12.87 -17.85
N PHE A 20 -35.66 11.95 -16.89
CA PHE A 20 -35.11 12.21 -15.55
C PHE A 20 -33.57 12.23 -15.54
N VAL A 21 -32.93 11.18 -16.06
CA VAL A 21 -31.46 11.03 -16.08
C VAL A 21 -31.00 10.29 -17.34
N ASN A 22 -29.79 10.60 -17.82
CA ASN A 22 -29.20 9.95 -19.01
C ASN A 22 -28.38 8.70 -18.66
N SER A 23 -27.78 8.65 -17.47
CA SER A 23 -26.88 7.58 -17.06
C SER A 23 -27.12 7.20 -15.60
N TRP A 24 -27.15 5.89 -15.35
CA TRP A 24 -27.15 5.31 -14.01
C TRP A 24 -25.86 4.54 -13.78
N ILE A 25 -25.26 4.71 -12.60
CA ILE A 25 -24.08 3.97 -12.17
C ILE A 25 -24.47 3.12 -10.96
N HIS A 26 -24.27 1.81 -11.05
CA HIS A 26 -24.53 0.86 -9.96
C HIS A 26 -23.23 0.13 -9.62
N HIS A 27 -22.97 -0.03 -8.31
CA HIS A 27 -21.81 -0.75 -7.82
C HIS A 27 -22.19 -2.20 -7.45
N GLY A 28 -21.19 -3.09 -7.51
CA GLY A 28 -21.28 -4.45 -7.02
C GLY A 28 -21.45 -4.49 -5.51
N PHE A 29 -21.99 -5.60 -5.00
CA PHE A 29 -22.16 -5.79 -3.56
C PHE A 29 -20.82 -6.08 -2.88
N VAL A 30 -20.73 -5.70 -1.61
CA VAL A 30 -19.67 -6.17 -0.71
C VAL A 30 -20.13 -7.48 -0.06
N THR A 31 -19.32 -8.53 -0.16
CA THR A 31 -19.52 -9.82 0.51
C THR A 31 -18.51 -9.99 1.65
N ILE A 32 -18.82 -10.86 2.61
CA ILE A 32 -17.87 -11.34 3.61
C ILE A 32 -17.87 -12.86 3.52
N ARG A 33 -16.74 -13.46 3.14
CA ARG A 33 -16.59 -14.92 2.97
C ARG A 33 -17.66 -15.50 2.04
N ASP A 34 -17.86 -14.87 0.88
CA ASP A 34 -18.88 -15.23 -0.11
C ASP A 34 -20.35 -15.12 0.36
N GLU A 35 -20.61 -14.69 1.61
CA GLU A 35 -21.95 -14.36 2.08
C GLU A 35 -22.20 -12.86 1.99
N LYS A 36 -23.41 -12.47 1.57
CA LYS A 36 -23.80 -11.06 1.53
C LYS A 36 -23.76 -10.47 2.94
N MET A 37 -23.13 -9.31 3.10
CA MET A 37 -23.14 -8.58 4.38
C MET A 37 -24.57 -8.15 4.72
N SER A 38 -25.08 -8.54 5.89
CA SER A 38 -26.40 -8.09 6.37
C SER A 38 -26.49 -8.07 7.89
N LYS A 39 -27.26 -7.11 8.43
CA LYS A 39 -27.55 -7.06 9.88
C LYS A 39 -28.23 -8.34 10.40
N SER A 40 -29.01 -9.01 9.54
CA SER A 40 -29.74 -10.24 9.88
C SER A 40 -28.85 -11.48 10.02
N LEU A 41 -27.71 -11.54 9.33
CA LEU A 41 -26.76 -12.66 9.43
C LEU A 41 -25.72 -12.46 10.55
N GLY A 42 -25.71 -11.31 11.23
CA GLY A 42 -24.71 -11.00 12.26
C GLY A 42 -23.29 -10.82 11.73
N ASN A 43 -23.10 -10.85 10.40
CA ASN A 43 -21.82 -10.72 9.70
C ASN A 43 -21.55 -9.28 9.22
N PHE A 44 -22.17 -8.26 9.83
CA PHE A 44 -22.03 -6.87 9.41
C PHE A 44 -20.87 -6.20 10.15
N LEU A 45 -19.85 -5.76 9.41
CA LEU A 45 -18.76 -4.93 9.91
C LEU A 45 -19.05 -3.46 9.59
N THR A 46 -18.98 -2.59 10.60
CA THR A 46 -19.06 -1.15 10.35
C THR A 46 -17.70 -0.64 9.89
N ILE A 47 -17.70 0.51 9.21
CA ILE A 47 -16.47 1.26 8.93
C ILE A 47 -15.70 1.52 10.25
N ARG A 48 -16.39 1.81 11.35
CA ARG A 48 -15.75 2.05 12.65
C ARG A 48 -15.00 0.82 13.17
N ASP A 49 -15.56 -0.37 12.98
CA ASP A 49 -14.92 -1.63 13.41
C ASP A 49 -13.67 -1.92 12.57
N ILE A 50 -13.73 -1.65 11.26
CA ILE A 50 -12.58 -1.80 10.36
C ILE A 50 -11.49 -0.78 10.71
N LEU A 51 -11.85 0.49 10.91
CA LEU A 51 -10.91 1.56 11.23
C LEU A 51 -10.27 1.44 12.62
N ALA A 52 -10.82 0.60 13.49
CA ALA A 52 -10.18 0.26 14.76
C ALA A 52 -8.91 -0.60 14.55
N HIS A 53 -8.78 -1.29 13.41
CA HIS A 53 -7.69 -2.22 13.12
C HIS A 53 -6.85 -1.80 11.90
N TYR A 54 -7.42 -1.01 11.01
CA TYR A 54 -6.82 -0.63 9.73
C TYR A 54 -6.81 0.87 9.52
N HIS A 55 -5.73 1.37 8.92
CA HIS A 55 -5.65 2.75 8.49
C HIS A 55 -6.74 3.07 7.44
N PRO A 56 -7.37 4.26 7.45
CA PRO A 56 -8.43 4.60 6.48
C PRO A 56 -8.03 4.46 5.01
N GLU A 57 -6.77 4.77 4.68
CA GLU A 57 -6.26 4.58 3.32
C GLU A 57 -6.17 3.10 2.92
N VAL A 58 -5.95 2.17 3.86
CA VAL A 58 -5.94 0.73 3.55
C VAL A 58 -7.32 0.28 3.08
N LEU A 59 -8.38 0.75 3.73
CA LEU A 59 -9.75 0.46 3.31
C LEU A 59 -10.05 1.04 1.91
N ARG A 60 -9.60 2.27 1.61
CA ARG A 60 -9.73 2.84 0.25
C ARG A 60 -8.95 2.01 -0.77
N PHE A 61 -7.71 1.65 -0.45
CA PHE A 61 -6.85 0.85 -1.29
C PHE A 61 -7.50 -0.50 -1.62
N PHE A 62 -8.09 -1.15 -0.62
CA PHE A 62 -8.85 -2.38 -0.80
C PHE A 62 -10.07 -2.18 -1.71
N ILE A 63 -10.90 -1.15 -1.49
CA ILE A 63 -12.09 -0.89 -2.31
C ILE A 63 -11.73 -0.70 -3.79
N PHE A 64 -10.62 -0.01 -4.07
CA PHE A 64 -10.17 0.26 -5.43
C PHE A 64 -9.47 -0.92 -6.13
N SER A 65 -9.16 -1.99 -5.40
CA SER A 65 -8.53 -3.20 -5.94
C SER A 65 -9.41 -3.99 -6.91
N THR A 66 -10.72 -3.69 -6.92
CA THR A 66 -11.70 -4.34 -7.77
C THR A 66 -12.50 -3.29 -8.54
N HIS A 67 -12.83 -3.58 -9.80
CA HIS A 67 -13.69 -2.72 -10.60
C HIS A 67 -15.05 -2.51 -9.91
N TYR A 68 -15.56 -1.29 -9.84
CA TYR A 68 -16.73 -0.95 -9.01
C TYR A 68 -18.00 -1.76 -9.32
N ARG A 69 -18.11 -2.30 -10.54
CA ARG A 69 -19.24 -3.13 -11.02
C ARG A 69 -19.18 -4.58 -10.54
N ASN A 70 -18.01 -5.06 -10.10
CA ASN A 70 -17.83 -6.42 -9.64
C ASN A 70 -18.10 -6.51 -8.13
N PRO A 71 -18.56 -7.67 -7.63
CA PRO A 71 -18.62 -7.92 -6.19
C PRO A 71 -17.24 -7.75 -5.55
N LEU A 72 -17.20 -7.13 -4.38
CA LEU A 72 -15.99 -6.93 -3.60
C LEU A 72 -16.03 -7.85 -2.38
N ASP A 73 -15.17 -8.86 -2.33
CA ASP A 73 -15.13 -9.79 -1.20
C ASP A 73 -14.19 -9.31 -0.11
N PHE A 74 -14.77 -8.97 1.04
CA PHE A 74 -14.04 -8.56 2.22
C PHE A 74 -13.55 -9.80 2.99
N SER A 75 -12.24 -9.89 3.14
CA SER A 75 -11.58 -10.86 4.01
C SER A 75 -10.39 -10.21 4.71
N GLU A 76 -10.00 -10.78 5.85
CA GLU A 76 -8.80 -10.37 6.57
C GLU A 76 -7.56 -10.45 5.67
N THR A 77 -7.42 -11.51 4.88
CA THR A 77 -6.32 -11.66 3.91
C THR A 77 -6.31 -10.54 2.88
N ALA A 78 -7.47 -10.19 2.31
CA ALA A 78 -7.54 -9.10 1.33
C ALA A 78 -7.19 -7.73 1.93
N MET A 79 -7.57 -7.49 3.19
CA MET A 79 -7.18 -6.27 3.91
C MET A 79 -5.68 -6.23 4.22
N GLN A 80 -5.08 -7.37 4.57
CA GLN A 80 -3.63 -7.48 4.77
C GLN A 80 -2.85 -7.26 3.47
N ASP A 81 -3.34 -7.82 2.36
CA ASP A 81 -2.75 -7.60 1.03
C ASP A 81 -2.84 -6.13 0.61
N ALA A 82 -3.99 -5.49 0.84
CA ALA A 82 -4.18 -4.06 0.60
C ALA A 82 -3.23 -3.21 1.46
N MET A 83 -3.07 -3.55 2.74
CA MET A 83 -2.14 -2.89 3.64
C MET A 83 -0.71 -3.01 3.12
N ALA A 84 -0.25 -4.23 2.83
CA ALA A 84 1.10 -4.46 2.29
C ALA A 84 1.33 -3.78 0.94
N GLY A 85 0.29 -3.68 0.09
CA GLY A 85 0.31 -2.93 -1.15
C GLY A 85 0.55 -1.43 -0.92
N LEU A 86 -0.26 -0.83 -0.04
CA LEU A 86 -0.15 0.58 0.31
C LEU A 86 1.19 0.91 0.98
N ASP A 87 1.66 0.06 1.90
CA ASP A 87 2.94 0.23 2.59
C ASP A 87 4.11 0.29 1.61
N ARG A 88 4.12 -0.58 0.58
CA ARG A 88 5.18 -0.57 -0.45
C ARG A 88 5.22 0.75 -1.21
N LEU A 89 4.06 1.38 -1.43
CA LEU A 89 3.99 2.69 -2.08
C LEU A 89 4.54 3.78 -1.15
N TYR A 90 4.14 3.79 0.13
CA TYR A 90 4.69 4.70 1.12
C TYR A 90 6.19 4.53 1.33
N GLN A 91 6.70 3.30 1.41
CA GLN A 91 8.13 3.01 1.48
C GLN A 91 8.89 3.55 0.28
N CYS A 92 8.34 3.41 -0.92
CA CYS A 92 8.94 3.97 -2.13
C CYS A 92 9.00 5.50 -2.07
N VAL A 93 7.96 6.16 -1.56
CA VAL A 93 7.94 7.62 -1.41
C VAL A 93 8.94 8.07 -0.35
N ALA A 94 8.90 7.48 0.85
CA ALA A 94 9.83 7.79 1.95
C ALA A 94 11.29 7.61 1.55
N ALA A 95 11.63 6.51 0.86
CA ALA A 95 13.01 6.28 0.40
C ALA A 95 13.51 7.32 -0.60
N ILE A 96 12.61 7.98 -1.35
CA ILE A 96 12.98 9.08 -2.25
C ILE A 96 13.07 10.39 -1.48
N ASP A 97 12.18 10.62 -0.52
CA ASP A 97 12.20 11.80 0.35
C ASP A 97 13.47 11.85 1.21
N GLU A 98 13.99 10.70 1.64
CA GLU A 98 15.27 10.58 2.35
C GLU A 98 16.49 11.06 1.53
N LEU A 99 16.37 11.15 0.19
CA LEU A 99 17.43 11.65 -0.67
C LEU A 99 17.48 13.19 -0.70
N ASP A 100 16.54 13.88 -0.08
CA ASP A 100 16.55 15.34 -0.05
C ASP A 100 17.77 15.87 0.71
N GLY A 101 18.54 16.73 0.04
CA GLY A 101 19.82 17.23 0.53
C GLY A 101 21.05 16.39 0.15
N THR A 102 20.87 15.26 -0.57
CA THR A 102 22.00 14.47 -1.07
C THR A 102 22.85 15.27 -2.06
N VAL A 103 24.17 15.23 -1.88
CA VAL A 103 25.12 15.88 -2.79
C VAL A 103 25.20 15.08 -4.10
N SER A 104 24.86 15.73 -5.21
CA SER A 104 24.95 15.10 -6.53
C SER A 104 26.37 15.10 -7.08
N GLY A 105 26.74 14.06 -7.82
CA GLY A 105 27.99 13.95 -8.56
C GLY A 105 27.82 14.03 -10.08
N GLU A 106 28.93 14.13 -10.80
CA GLU A 106 29.00 14.15 -12.28
C GLU A 106 28.94 12.72 -12.89
N GLY A 107 28.08 11.86 -12.33
CA GLY A 107 27.90 10.48 -12.77
C GLY A 107 27.02 10.37 -14.02
N ALA A 108 27.15 9.24 -14.73
CA ALA A 108 26.19 8.89 -15.77
C ALA A 108 24.87 8.42 -15.13
N MET A 109 23.75 8.77 -15.77
CA MET A 109 22.42 8.36 -15.33
C MET A 109 22.27 6.83 -15.35
N LEU A 110 21.75 6.26 -14.27
CA LEU A 110 21.55 4.80 -14.16
C LEU A 110 20.35 4.31 -14.97
N MET A 111 19.38 5.19 -15.22
CA MET A 111 18.13 4.85 -15.89
C MET A 111 18.28 4.59 -17.40
N SER A 112 17.57 3.57 -17.88
CA SER A 112 17.45 3.32 -19.31
C SER A 112 16.40 4.24 -19.96
N ALA A 113 16.61 4.63 -21.21
CA ALA A 113 15.62 5.40 -21.99
C ALA A 113 14.25 4.71 -22.09
N LYS A 114 14.20 3.37 -21.94
CA LYS A 114 12.95 2.61 -21.90
C LYS A 114 12.18 2.86 -20.61
N ASP A 115 12.87 2.91 -19.48
CA ASP A 115 12.24 3.13 -18.17
C ASP A 115 11.78 4.60 -18.05
N GLN A 116 12.55 5.56 -18.57
CA GLN A 116 12.14 6.96 -18.65
C GLN A 116 10.83 7.14 -19.43
N LYS A 117 10.72 6.54 -20.64
CA LYS A 117 9.47 6.58 -21.43
C LYS A 117 8.25 5.97 -20.71
N LYS A 118 8.47 4.98 -19.84
CA LYS A 118 7.37 4.39 -19.05
C LYS A 118 6.86 5.36 -17.98
N ILE A 119 7.75 6.15 -17.37
CA ILE A 119 7.35 7.20 -16.42
C ILE A 119 6.59 8.30 -17.15
N GLU A 120 7.13 8.79 -18.27
CA GLU A 120 6.51 9.84 -19.09
C GLU A 120 5.10 9.46 -19.60
N SER A 121 4.90 8.19 -19.94
CA SER A 121 3.59 7.69 -20.41
C SER A 121 2.62 7.32 -19.28
N MET A 122 3.04 7.42 -18.01
CA MET A 122 2.25 6.91 -16.89
C MET A 122 0.92 7.66 -16.73
N GLU A 123 0.92 8.98 -16.86
CA GLU A 123 -0.30 9.79 -16.76
C GLU A 123 -1.31 9.45 -17.85
N VAL A 124 -0.85 9.26 -19.09
CA VAL A 124 -1.71 8.84 -20.21
C VAL A 124 -2.29 7.45 -19.95
N ARG A 125 -1.48 6.51 -19.47
CA ARG A 125 -1.94 5.14 -19.13
C ARG A 125 -2.95 5.16 -17.98
N PHE A 126 -2.74 6.01 -16.98
CA PHE A 126 -3.66 6.19 -15.86
C PHE A 126 -5.00 6.76 -16.36
N GLN A 127 -4.96 7.80 -17.18
CA GLN A 127 -6.17 8.37 -17.79
C GLN A 127 -6.93 7.33 -18.61
N GLN A 128 -6.24 6.54 -19.42
CA GLN A 128 -6.87 5.45 -20.20
C GLN A 128 -7.52 4.39 -19.32
N ALA A 129 -6.93 4.07 -18.16
CA ALA A 129 -7.54 3.15 -17.19
C ALA A 129 -8.81 3.75 -16.58
N MET A 130 -8.78 5.03 -16.21
CA MET A 130 -9.93 5.73 -15.62
C MET A 130 -11.05 6.00 -16.64
N ASP A 131 -10.71 6.30 -17.90
CA ASP A 131 -11.67 6.49 -19.00
C ASP A 131 -12.35 5.18 -19.40
N ASN A 132 -11.72 4.05 -19.09
CA ASN A 132 -12.31 2.73 -19.27
C ASN A 132 -13.22 2.37 -18.08
N ASP A 133 -14.36 3.06 -17.95
CA ASP A 133 -15.37 2.81 -16.91
C ASP A 133 -14.80 2.86 -15.48
N PHE A 134 -13.95 3.85 -15.17
CA PHE A 134 -13.34 4.02 -13.85
C PHE A 134 -12.60 2.77 -13.36
N ASN A 135 -11.75 2.17 -14.20
CA ASN A 135 -11.02 0.95 -13.85
C ASN A 135 -9.88 1.22 -12.85
N THR A 136 -10.26 1.38 -11.58
CA THR A 136 -9.34 1.66 -10.48
C THR A 136 -8.38 0.51 -10.19
N ALA A 137 -8.79 -0.74 -10.45
CA ALA A 137 -7.91 -1.90 -10.30
C ALA A 137 -6.73 -1.84 -11.28
N GLN A 138 -7.01 -1.48 -12.53
CA GLN A 138 -5.97 -1.24 -13.53
C GLN A 138 -5.10 -0.03 -13.14
N ALA A 139 -5.70 1.05 -12.66
CA ALA A 139 -4.98 2.23 -12.20
C ALA A 139 -4.03 1.92 -11.02
N GLN A 140 -4.45 1.12 -10.05
CA GLN A 140 -3.59 0.66 -8.97
C GLN A 140 -2.41 -0.17 -9.46
N GLY A 141 -2.60 -1.03 -10.46
CA GLY A 141 -1.52 -1.77 -11.10
C GLY A 141 -0.41 -0.86 -11.64
N LEU A 142 -0.78 0.31 -12.16
CA LEU A 142 0.17 1.31 -12.67
C LEU A 142 1.04 1.93 -11.58
N PHE A 143 0.51 2.08 -10.36
CA PHE A 143 1.29 2.56 -9.21
C PHE A 143 2.42 1.58 -8.86
N PHE A 144 2.16 0.27 -8.94
CA PHE A 144 3.19 -0.76 -8.74
C PHE A 144 4.20 -0.82 -9.88
N ASP A 145 3.76 -0.62 -11.13
CA ASP A 145 4.68 -0.48 -12.27
C ASP A 145 5.66 0.69 -12.05
N LEU A 146 5.14 1.85 -11.60
CA LEU A 146 5.94 3.04 -11.32
C LEU A 146 6.90 2.81 -10.14
N SER A 147 6.38 2.36 -9.00
CA SER A 147 7.22 2.11 -7.82
C SER A 147 8.30 1.07 -8.07
N LYS A 148 8.05 0.06 -8.92
CA LYS A 148 9.08 -0.91 -9.34
C LYS A 148 10.22 -0.26 -10.12
N ILE A 149 9.92 0.71 -10.99
CA ILE A 149 10.93 1.46 -11.74
C ILE A 149 11.75 2.33 -10.78
N LEU A 150 11.08 3.08 -9.90
CA LEU A 150 11.75 3.95 -8.93
C LEU A 150 12.65 3.15 -7.96
N ASN A 151 12.13 2.06 -7.39
CA ASN A 151 12.88 1.17 -6.52
C ASN A 151 14.07 0.49 -7.22
N LYS A 152 14.01 0.28 -8.54
CA LYS A 152 15.16 -0.23 -9.30
C LYS A 152 16.31 0.77 -9.30
N VAL A 153 16.01 2.06 -9.46
CA VAL A 153 17.01 3.14 -9.43
C VAL A 153 17.56 3.31 -8.03
N LEU A 154 16.68 3.39 -7.01
CA LEU A 154 17.06 3.53 -5.60
C LEU A 154 18.11 2.49 -5.18
N ARG A 155 17.91 1.21 -5.53
CA ARG A 155 18.85 0.12 -5.19
C ARG A 155 20.21 0.20 -5.89
N GLN A 156 20.32 0.98 -6.96
CA GLN A 156 21.53 1.10 -7.78
C GLN A 156 22.24 2.44 -7.56
N LEU A 157 21.69 3.32 -6.73
CA LEU A 157 22.26 4.63 -6.47
C LEU A 157 23.67 4.51 -5.86
N PRO A 158 24.68 5.18 -6.43
CA PRO A 158 25.98 5.33 -5.79
C PRO A 158 25.89 6.32 -4.62
N GLU A 159 26.95 6.41 -3.80
CA GLU A 159 27.05 7.36 -2.68
C GLU A 159 26.89 8.82 -3.12
N GLN A 160 27.31 9.15 -4.34
CA GLN A 160 27.07 10.44 -4.99
C GLN A 160 26.26 10.24 -6.28
N PRO A 161 24.91 10.22 -6.19
CA PRO A 161 24.03 10.07 -7.33
C PRO A 161 24.22 11.15 -8.40
N ALA A 162 23.97 10.80 -9.67
CA ALA A 162 23.88 11.80 -10.72
C ALA A 162 22.67 12.73 -10.47
N THR A 163 22.80 14.03 -10.76
CA THR A 163 21.71 15.00 -10.59
C THR A 163 20.44 14.57 -11.32
N GLY A 164 20.58 14.01 -12.53
CA GLY A 164 19.46 13.51 -13.32
C GLY A 164 18.71 12.33 -12.69
N ASP A 165 19.41 11.43 -11.97
CA ASP A 165 18.75 10.32 -11.27
C ASP A 165 17.91 10.84 -10.10
N LEU A 166 18.41 11.82 -9.34
CA LEU A 166 17.67 12.46 -8.25
C LEU A 166 16.44 13.22 -8.76
N GLU A 167 16.59 13.98 -9.85
CA GLU A 167 15.47 14.71 -10.47
C GLU A 167 14.40 13.75 -11.02
N LEU A 168 14.80 12.64 -11.63
CA LEU A 168 13.88 11.62 -12.11
C LEU A 168 13.13 10.94 -10.96
N LEU A 169 13.84 10.58 -9.88
CA LEU A 169 13.21 9.98 -8.70
C LEU A 169 12.16 10.91 -8.09
N ARG A 170 12.49 12.20 -7.92
CA ARG A 170 11.55 13.22 -7.45
C ARG A 170 10.35 13.37 -8.38
N THR A 171 10.59 13.50 -9.68
CA THR A 171 9.51 13.62 -10.68
C THR A 171 8.59 12.40 -10.68
N GLY A 172 9.16 11.20 -10.57
CA GLY A 172 8.41 9.95 -10.50
C GLY A 172 7.63 9.82 -9.20
N ARG A 173 8.20 10.23 -8.06
CA ARG A 173 7.53 10.31 -6.76
C ARG A 173 6.34 11.26 -6.81
N ASP A 174 6.54 12.47 -7.32
CA ASP A 174 5.50 13.50 -7.42
C ASP A 174 4.36 13.04 -8.32
N LEU A 175 4.70 12.38 -9.44
CA LEU A 175 3.73 11.76 -10.33
C LEU A 175 2.94 10.65 -9.64
N LEU A 176 3.61 9.77 -8.88
CA LEU A 176 2.95 8.71 -8.11
C LEU A 176 1.97 9.31 -7.09
N GLN A 177 2.41 10.27 -6.27
CA GLN A 177 1.57 10.90 -5.26
C GLN A 177 0.38 11.64 -5.88
N ARG A 178 0.60 12.36 -6.99
CA ARG A 178 -0.47 13.08 -7.69
C ARG A 178 -1.54 12.13 -8.23
N LEU A 179 -1.14 11.05 -8.91
CA LEU A 179 -2.09 10.10 -9.49
C LEU A 179 -2.79 9.26 -8.42
N ALA A 180 -2.05 8.79 -7.41
CA ALA A 180 -2.63 8.10 -6.26
C ALA A 180 -3.59 9.01 -5.47
N GLY A 181 -3.29 10.31 -5.40
CA GLY A 181 -4.12 11.29 -4.72
C GLY A 181 -5.48 11.54 -5.37
N ILE A 182 -5.63 11.31 -6.68
CA ILE A 182 -6.96 11.31 -7.34
C ILE A 182 -7.87 10.24 -6.71
N MET A 183 -7.28 9.13 -6.25
CA MET A 183 -7.97 8.04 -5.57
C MET A 183 -7.96 8.20 -4.03
N GLY A 184 -7.49 9.34 -3.51
CA GLY A 184 -7.40 9.56 -2.06
C GLY A 184 -6.42 8.63 -1.35
N LEU A 185 -5.33 8.26 -2.03
CA LEU A 185 -4.21 7.46 -1.52
C LEU A 185 -2.95 8.32 -1.45
N LEU A 186 -2.00 7.93 -0.60
CA LEU A 186 -0.73 8.64 -0.37
C LEU A 186 -0.94 10.11 0.03
N GLN A 187 -1.93 10.38 0.90
CA GLN A 187 -2.27 11.75 1.32
C GLN A 187 -1.43 12.26 2.50
N GLU A 188 -0.80 11.34 3.22
CA GLU A 188 0.03 11.64 4.39
C GLU A 188 1.51 11.73 4.04
N ASP A 189 2.26 12.41 4.91
CA ASP A 189 3.73 12.32 4.89
C ASP A 189 4.15 10.86 5.08
N ALA A 190 5.02 10.37 4.18
CA ALA A 190 5.35 8.96 4.13
C ALA A 190 6.13 8.49 5.36
N SER A 191 7.05 9.32 5.85
CA SER A 191 7.82 9.04 7.06
C SER A 191 6.92 8.98 8.28
N HIS A 192 5.96 9.91 8.40
CA HIS A 192 4.98 9.91 9.47
C HIS A 192 4.05 8.68 9.42
N TYR A 193 3.51 8.33 8.26
CA TYR A 193 2.67 7.13 8.10
C TYR A 193 3.42 5.86 8.54
N LEU A 194 4.66 5.69 8.07
CA LEU A 194 5.48 4.51 8.40
C LEU A 194 5.87 4.51 9.88
N ALA A 195 6.22 5.65 10.46
CA ALA A 195 6.56 5.78 11.87
C ALA A 195 5.36 5.51 12.79
N ALA A 196 4.18 6.07 12.48
CA ALA A 196 2.95 5.83 13.24
C ALA A 196 2.56 4.36 13.22
N LYS A 197 2.65 3.72 12.05
CA LYS A 197 2.42 2.29 11.92
C LYS A 197 3.42 1.47 12.74
N LYS A 198 4.70 1.81 12.68
CA LYS A 198 5.75 1.17 13.47
C LYS A 198 5.49 1.31 14.97
N ALA A 199 5.10 2.50 15.43
CA ALA A 199 4.75 2.76 16.83
C ALA A 199 3.55 1.91 17.28
N ALA A 200 2.46 1.88 16.50
CA ALA A 200 1.28 1.06 16.80
C ALA A 200 1.64 -0.44 16.86
N MET A 201 2.53 -0.89 15.96
CA MET A 201 3.02 -2.26 15.96
C MET A 201 3.87 -2.58 17.21
N LEU A 202 4.71 -1.64 17.66
CA LEU A 202 5.53 -1.79 18.87
C LEU A 202 4.69 -1.77 20.15
N GLU A 203 3.59 -1.02 20.19
CA GLU A 203 2.65 -1.02 21.33
C GLU A 203 1.99 -2.39 21.57
N GLU A 204 1.86 -3.22 20.53
CA GLU A 204 1.36 -4.60 20.66
C GLU A 204 2.40 -5.58 21.24
N LEU A 205 3.67 -5.19 21.28
CA LEU A 205 4.77 -6.04 21.73
C LEU A 205 5.05 -5.81 23.21
N SER A 206 5.50 -6.87 23.88
CA SER A 206 5.97 -6.80 25.27
C SER A 206 7.45 -6.39 25.38
N ILE A 207 8.10 -6.05 24.27
CA ILE A 207 9.52 -5.77 24.16
C ILE A 207 9.73 -4.51 23.31
N SER A 208 10.67 -3.66 23.70
CA SER A 208 10.99 -2.44 22.97
C SER A 208 11.80 -2.73 21.71
N GLU A 209 11.80 -1.79 20.76
CA GLU A 209 12.63 -1.90 19.55
C GLU A 209 14.12 -2.01 19.88
N ASP A 210 14.61 -1.25 20.86
CA ASP A 210 16.01 -1.28 21.28
C ASP A 210 16.40 -2.66 21.81
N GLU A 211 15.52 -3.28 22.61
CA GLU A 211 15.74 -4.66 23.10
C GLU A 211 15.67 -5.69 21.97
N ILE A 212 14.81 -5.50 20.96
CA ILE A 212 14.79 -6.37 19.77
C ILE A 212 16.13 -6.27 19.03
N ASN A 213 16.61 -5.06 18.78
CA ASN A 213 17.87 -4.82 18.07
C ASN A 213 19.06 -5.39 18.87
N GLU A 214 19.07 -5.21 20.20
CA GLU A 214 20.09 -5.78 21.06
C GLU A 214 20.09 -7.32 21.00
N LEU A 215 18.92 -7.95 21.03
CA LEU A 215 18.80 -9.40 20.88
C LEU A 215 19.25 -9.88 19.49
N ILE A 216 18.94 -9.13 18.43
CA ILE A 216 19.43 -9.45 17.07
C ILE A 216 20.97 -9.40 17.02
N ASP A 217 21.58 -8.38 17.63
CA ASP A 217 23.03 -8.26 17.72
C ASP A 217 23.66 -9.38 18.55
N GLN A 218 23.08 -9.71 19.70
CA GLN A 218 23.52 -10.85 20.52
C GLN A 218 23.41 -12.17 19.75
N ARG A 219 22.34 -12.35 18.97
CA ARG A 219 22.16 -13.52 18.10
C ARG A 219 23.22 -13.57 17.01
N ARG A 220 23.55 -12.43 16.39
CA ARG A 220 24.63 -12.34 15.39
C ARG A 220 25.96 -12.78 16.01
N LEU A 221 26.32 -12.26 17.18
CA LEU A 221 27.54 -12.64 17.89
C LEU A 221 27.56 -14.13 18.26
N ALA A 222 26.42 -14.70 18.70
CA ALA A 222 26.30 -16.13 18.98
C ALA A 222 26.55 -16.98 17.71
N ARG A 223 26.00 -16.58 16.56
CA ARG A 223 26.23 -17.26 15.27
C ARG A 223 27.69 -17.16 14.81
N GLU A 224 28.32 -15.99 14.97
CA GLU A 224 29.75 -15.79 14.68
C GLU A 224 30.64 -16.68 15.56
N ALA A 225 30.28 -16.83 16.83
CA ALA A 225 30.93 -17.73 17.77
C ALA A 225 30.56 -19.23 17.57
N LYS A 226 29.69 -19.55 16.61
CA LYS A 226 29.12 -20.90 16.37
C LYS A 226 28.35 -21.48 17.56
N ASP A 227 27.84 -20.62 18.43
CA ASP A 227 26.90 -20.98 19.49
C ASP A 227 25.47 -21.04 18.93
N TRP A 228 25.14 -22.20 18.36
CA TRP A 228 23.81 -22.45 17.80
C TRP A 228 22.72 -22.48 18.87
N ALA A 229 23.03 -22.97 20.07
CA ALA A 229 22.08 -23.06 21.17
C ALA A 229 21.70 -21.66 21.69
N GLY A 230 22.69 -20.77 21.86
CA GLY A 230 22.45 -19.37 22.22
C GLY A 230 21.66 -18.62 21.13
N SER A 231 22.00 -18.84 19.86
CA SER A 231 21.26 -18.26 18.73
C SER A 231 19.79 -18.72 18.70
N ASP A 232 19.51 -20.00 18.96
CA ASP A 232 18.15 -20.54 18.97
C ASP A 232 17.36 -20.03 20.19
N ALA A 233 17.97 -19.97 21.37
CA ALA A 233 17.33 -19.41 22.56
C ALA A 233 16.90 -17.94 22.38
N ILE A 234 17.72 -17.13 21.71
CA ILE A 234 17.37 -15.74 21.40
C ILE A 234 16.22 -15.67 20.38
N ARG A 235 16.24 -16.52 19.35
CA ARG A 235 15.14 -16.59 18.37
C ARG A 235 13.83 -16.95 19.07
N ASP A 236 13.85 -17.92 19.98
CA ASP A 236 12.67 -18.39 20.67
C ASP A 236 12.13 -17.31 21.64
N LYS A 237 13.02 -16.59 22.34
CA LYS A 237 12.64 -15.42 23.17
C LYS A 237 11.96 -14.33 22.35
N LEU A 238 12.48 -14.02 21.16
CA LEU A 238 11.86 -13.06 20.26
C LEU A 238 10.50 -13.56 19.76
N LEU A 239 10.39 -14.85 19.43
CA LEU A 239 9.14 -15.46 18.99
C LEU A 239 8.06 -15.45 20.09
N GLU A 240 8.44 -15.69 21.35
CA GLU A 240 7.57 -15.54 22.53
C GLU A 240 7.06 -14.10 22.68
N ALA A 241 7.91 -13.12 22.37
CA ALA A 241 7.53 -11.70 22.30
C ALA A 241 6.79 -11.34 21.00
N ARG A 242 6.33 -12.32 20.21
CA ARG A 242 5.65 -12.14 18.90
C ARG A 242 6.52 -11.49 17.81
N VAL A 243 7.85 -11.59 17.91
CA VAL A 243 8.80 -11.10 16.90
C VAL A 243 9.36 -12.30 16.14
N GLU A 244 9.10 -12.35 14.84
CA GLU A 244 9.65 -13.37 13.95
C GLU A 244 10.81 -12.78 13.14
N LEU A 245 11.94 -13.47 13.11
CA LEU A 245 13.15 -13.05 12.41
C LEU A 245 13.19 -13.62 10.98
N GLU A 246 13.62 -12.79 10.03
CA GLU A 246 13.89 -13.16 8.64
C GLU A 246 15.36 -12.83 8.32
N ASP A 247 16.16 -13.84 8.03
CA ASP A 247 17.57 -13.66 7.64
C ASP A 247 17.67 -13.45 6.12
N GLY A 248 18.21 -12.32 5.68
CA GLY A 248 18.45 -11.95 4.28
C GLY A 248 19.92 -11.72 3.95
N ALA A 249 20.21 -11.44 2.68
CA ALA A 249 21.57 -11.14 2.21
C ALA A 249 22.16 -9.87 2.85
N ASP A 250 21.28 -8.93 3.22
CA ASP A 250 21.65 -7.62 3.77
C ASP A 250 21.58 -7.57 5.32
N GLY A 251 21.27 -8.70 5.98
CA GLY A 251 21.16 -8.80 7.44
C GLY A 251 19.88 -9.49 7.92
N THR A 252 19.65 -9.48 9.23
CA THR A 252 18.43 -10.00 9.86
C THR A 252 17.40 -8.88 9.97
N CYS A 253 16.25 -9.03 9.32
CA CYS A 253 15.06 -8.21 9.56
C CYS A 253 14.05 -8.95 10.44
N TRP A 254 13.02 -8.26 10.90
CA TRP A 254 12.01 -8.84 11.77
C TRP A 254 10.60 -8.35 11.42
N ARG A 255 9.60 -9.18 11.73
CA ARG A 255 8.18 -8.87 11.59
C ARG A 255 7.41 -9.26 12.84
N VAL A 256 6.30 -8.58 13.11
CA VAL A 256 5.40 -8.97 14.19
C VAL A 256 4.50 -10.12 13.76
N LYS A 257 4.54 -11.20 14.52
CA LYS A 257 3.65 -12.35 14.37
C LYS A 257 2.25 -11.97 14.88
N ARG A 258 1.30 -11.82 13.95
CA ARG A 258 -0.12 -11.64 14.28
C ARG A 258 -0.75 -13.00 14.62
N THR A 259 -1.61 -13.00 15.63
CA THR A 259 -2.32 -14.18 16.16
C THR A 259 -3.39 -14.69 15.21
#